data_AF-A0A821J7Q4-F1
#
_entry.id   AF-A0A821J7Q4-F1
#
_cell.length_a   1.000
_cell.length_b   1.000
_cell.length_c   1.000
_cell.angle_alpha   90.00
_cell.angle_beta   90.00
_cell.angle_gamma   90.00
#
_symmetry.space_group_name_H-M   'P 1'
#
loop_
_entity.id
_entity.type
_entity.pdbx_description
1 polymer ?
#
loop_
_entity_poly.entity_id
_entity_poly.type
_entity_poly.pdbx_seq_one_letter_code
_entity_poly.pdbx_strand_id
1 'polypeptide(L)'
;MVNAQGSLMSFNNFFSIAPDRELSVFFAVYAQCDPNLIGIPFQITINSSTSTIPFANTSHVSYFGDEKEEILFSMNSILCIGAIKPIDETT
;
A
#
# COMPACT_ATOMS: atom_id res chain seq x y z
N MET A 1 3.18 10.91 21.38
CA MET A 1 3.00 10.37 20.01
C MET A 1 1.55 10.58 19.62
N VAL A 2 1.29 11.22 18.48
CA VAL A 2 -0.07 11.33 17.96
C VAL A 2 -0.48 9.96 17.44
N ASN A 3 -1.56 9.40 17.97
CA ASN A 3 -2.13 8.17 17.43
C ASN A 3 -2.86 8.50 16.12
N ALA A 4 -2.31 8.09 14.99
CA ALA A 4 -2.92 8.32 13.68
C ALA A 4 -4.02 7.30 13.33
N GLN A 5 -4.25 6.28 14.17
CA GLN A 5 -5.33 5.33 13.96
C GLN A 5 -6.70 6.03 13.97
N GLY A 6 -7.55 5.69 13.01
CA GLY A 6 -8.83 6.35 12.76
C GLY A 6 -8.74 7.65 11.97
N SER A 7 -7.52 8.13 11.67
CA SER A 7 -7.34 9.31 10.82
C SER A 7 -7.38 8.96 9.33
N LEU A 8 -7.49 9.99 8.49
CA LEU A 8 -7.46 9.87 7.04
C LEU A 8 -6.05 10.11 6.50
N MET A 9 -5.69 9.37 5.47
CA MET A 9 -4.46 9.49 4.70
C MET A 9 -4.83 9.71 3.23
N SER A 10 -4.11 10.60 2.53
CA SER A 10 -4.33 10.86 1.11
C SER A 10 -3.02 10.92 0.35
N PHE A 11 -3.02 10.41 -0.87
CA PHE A 11 -1.91 10.55 -1.80
C PHE A 11 -2.27 11.53 -2.91
N ASN A 12 -1.38 12.51 -3.16
CA ASN A 12 -1.54 13.48 -4.25
C ASN A 12 -0.90 13.00 -5.57
N ASN A 13 -0.63 11.70 -5.68
CA ASN A 13 -0.13 11.04 -6.87
C ASN A 13 -1.01 9.83 -7.13
N PHE A 14 -0.89 9.23 -8.31
CA PHE A 14 -1.39 7.87 -8.49
C PHE A 14 -0.69 6.96 -7.48
N PHE A 15 -1.48 6.13 -6.81
CA PHE A 15 -0.99 5.23 -5.78
C PHE A 15 -1.09 3.81 -6.33
N SER A 16 0.05 3.21 -6.67
CA SER A 16 0.12 1.85 -7.17
C SER A 16 0.49 0.89 -6.04
N ILE A 17 -0.16 -0.26 -5.99
CA ILE A 17 0.16 -1.34 -5.04
C ILE A 17 0.25 -2.68 -5.77
N ALA A 18 1.05 -3.58 -5.20
CA ALA A 18 0.98 -5.01 -5.51
C ALA A 18 0.22 -5.72 -4.38
N PRO A 19 -0.73 -6.63 -4.68
CA PRO A 19 -1.42 -7.45 -3.68
C PRO A 19 -0.53 -8.59 -3.13
N ASP A 20 0.80 -8.45 -3.22
CA ASP A 20 1.79 -9.39 -2.72
C ASP A 20 2.35 -8.89 -1.38
N ARG A 21 1.99 -9.62 -0.32
CA ARG A 21 2.42 -9.33 1.05
C ARG A 21 3.93 -9.55 1.22
N GLU A 22 4.48 -10.61 0.65
CA GLU A 22 5.89 -10.96 0.82
C GLU A 22 6.77 -9.91 0.15
N LEU A 23 6.39 -9.47 -1.06
CA LEU A 23 7.07 -8.38 -1.74
C LEU A 23 6.99 -7.06 -0.95
N SER A 24 5.82 -6.74 -0.39
CA SER A 24 5.64 -5.54 0.43
C SER A 24 6.49 -5.55 1.70
N VAL A 25 6.56 -6.69 2.39
CA VAL A 25 7.43 -6.87 3.58
C VAL A 25 8.90 -6.82 3.19
N PHE A 26 9.28 -7.47 2.08
CA PHE A 26 10.64 -7.43 1.56
C PHE A 26 11.12 -5.99 1.33
N PHE A 27 10.32 -5.13 0.70
CA PHE A 27 10.68 -3.72 0.51
C PHE A 27 10.79 -2.96 1.84
N ALA A 28 9.91 -3.24 2.81
CA ALA A 28 9.97 -2.60 4.12
C ALA A 28 11.23 -3.00 4.92
N VAL A 29 11.62 -4.28 4.87
CA VAL A 29 12.86 -4.75 5.51
C VAL A 29 14.08 -4.22 4.77
N TYR A 30 14.08 -4.23 3.44
CA TYR A 30 15.19 -3.72 2.63
C TYR A 30 15.45 -2.23 2.85
N ALA A 31 14.41 -1.44 3.16
CA ALA A 31 14.55 -0.03 3.51
C ALA A 31 15.46 0.21 4.73
N GLN A 32 15.65 -0.79 5.61
CA GLN A 32 16.58 -0.69 6.75
C GLN A 32 18.05 -0.56 6.33
N CYS A 33 18.39 -0.92 5.08
CA CYS A 33 19.73 -0.74 4.54
C CYS A 33 20.08 0.74 4.26
N ASP A 34 19.09 1.64 4.25
CA ASP A 34 19.30 3.08 4.10
C ASP A 34 18.83 3.80 5.38
N PRO A 35 19.74 4.47 6.12
CA PRO A 35 19.37 5.17 7.35
C PRO A 35 18.40 6.35 7.15
N ASN A 36 18.16 6.78 5.90
CA ASN A 36 17.23 7.85 5.57
C ASN A 36 15.80 7.34 5.26
N LEU A 37 15.60 6.02 5.23
CA LEU A 37 14.31 5.41 4.90
C LEU A 37 13.68 4.73 6.12
N ILE A 38 12.35 4.68 6.11
CA ILE A 38 11.55 3.89 7.04
C ILE A 38 10.64 2.99 6.23
N GLY A 39 10.78 1.67 6.42
CA GLY A 39 9.93 0.68 5.79
C GLY A 39 8.55 0.61 6.45
N ILE A 40 7.49 0.84 5.69
CA ILE A 40 6.10 0.74 6.16
C ILE A 40 5.31 -0.07 5.13
N PRO A 41 4.99 -1.36 5.41
CA PRO A 41 4.12 -2.14 4.55
C PRO A 41 2.66 -1.73 4.80
N PHE A 42 1.94 -1.41 3.74
CA PHE A 42 0.52 -1.06 3.82
C PHE A 42 -0.35 -2.26 3.48
N GLN A 43 -1.30 -2.58 4.36
CA GLN A 43 -2.39 -3.49 4.06
C GLN A 43 -3.64 -2.67 3.72
N ILE A 44 -4.05 -2.70 2.44
CA ILE A 44 -5.25 -2.00 1.98
C ILE A 44 -6.40 -3.00 1.89
N THR A 45 -7.51 -2.68 2.56
CA THR A 45 -8.76 -3.45 2.44
C THR A 45 -9.77 -2.62 1.67
N ILE A 46 -10.20 -3.12 0.52
CA ILE A 46 -11.22 -2.48 -0.31
C ILE A 46 -12.53 -3.21 -0.08
N ASN A 47 -13.54 -2.51 0.41
CA ASN A 47 -14.92 -2.99 0.35
C ASN A 47 -15.56 -2.47 -0.93
N SER A 48 -15.66 -3.33 -1.94
CA SER A 48 -16.20 -2.96 -3.26
C SER A 48 -17.68 -2.56 -3.23
N SER A 49 -18.43 -2.94 -2.19
CA SER A 49 -19.84 -2.56 -2.03
C SER A 49 -20.04 -1.13 -1.53
N THR A 50 -18.99 -0.49 -0.99
CA THR A 50 -19.07 0.86 -0.39
C THR A 50 -17.99 1.82 -0.87
N SER A 51 -16.98 1.34 -1.59
CA SER A 51 -15.88 2.17 -2.07
C SER A 51 -16.31 3.04 -3.25
N THR A 52 -16.10 4.35 -3.12
CA THR A 52 -16.24 5.31 -4.22
C THR A 52 -14.90 5.64 -4.87
N ILE A 53 -13.80 5.07 -4.37
CA ILE A 53 -12.45 5.35 -4.86
C ILE A 53 -12.25 4.58 -6.18
N PRO A 54 -11.95 5.25 -7.30
CA PRO A 54 -11.59 4.58 -8.54
C PRO A 54 -10.22 3.89 -8.41
N PHE A 55 -10.18 2.61 -8.76
CA PHE A 55 -8.98 1.82 -8.90
C PHE A 55 -9.11 0.88 -10.10
N ALA A 56 -7.98 0.45 -10.66
CA ALA A 56 -7.93 -0.50 -11.76
C ALA A 56 -6.78 -1.49 -11.57
N ASN A 57 -6.98 -2.73 -12.02
CA ASN A 57 -5.88 -3.65 -12.22
C ASN A 57 -5.19 -3.28 -13.54
N THR A 58 -3.91 -2.92 -13.47
CA THR A 58 -3.11 -2.48 -14.60
C THR A 58 -2.09 -3.52 -15.04
N SER A 59 -2.09 -4.73 -14.48
CA SER A 59 -1.07 -5.77 -14.76
C SER A 59 -0.83 -5.97 -16.25
N HIS A 60 -1.93 -6.16 -17.02
CA HIS A 60 -1.93 -6.40 -18.47
C HIS A 60 -1.34 -5.27 -19.33
N VAL A 61 -1.21 -4.06 -18.81
CA VAL A 61 -0.59 -2.90 -19.48
C VAL A 61 0.67 -2.41 -18.76
N SER A 62 1.03 -3.03 -17.64
CA SER A 62 2.21 -2.66 -16.85
C SER A 62 3.48 -3.15 -17.53
N TYR A 63 4.62 -2.53 -17.21
CA TYR A 63 5.92 -2.98 -17.69
C TYR A 63 6.25 -4.43 -17.27
N PHE A 64 5.77 -4.84 -16.10
CA PHE A 64 5.97 -6.20 -15.57
C PHE A 64 4.94 -7.21 -16.10
N GLY A 65 3.95 -6.75 -16.88
CA GLY A 65 2.90 -7.59 -17.42
C GLY A 65 2.13 -8.36 -16.34
N ASP A 66 1.65 -9.54 -16.71
CA ASP A 66 0.90 -10.42 -15.81
C ASP A 66 1.80 -11.17 -14.81
N GLU A 67 3.12 -10.98 -14.84
CA GLU A 67 4.05 -11.58 -13.86
C GLU A 67 3.92 -10.92 -12.48
N LYS A 68 3.47 -9.67 -12.42
CA LYS A 68 3.24 -8.95 -11.17
C LYS A 68 1.89 -8.25 -11.20
N GLU A 69 1.06 -8.58 -10.23
CA GLU A 69 -0.19 -7.87 -10.06
C GLU A 69 0.05 -6.42 -9.65
N GLU A 70 -0.58 -5.50 -10.38
CA GLU A 70 -0.54 -4.07 -10.09
C GLU A 70 -1.96 -3.52 -10.01
N ILE A 71 -2.29 -2.89 -8.89
CA ILE A 71 -3.53 -2.16 -8.67
C ILE A 71 -3.21 -0.68 -8.56
N LEU A 72 -3.71 0.11 -9.51
CA LEU A 72 -3.52 1.55 -9.56
C LEU A 72 -4.76 2.27 -9.03
N PHE A 73 -4.58 3.05 -7.98
CA PHE A 73 -5.58 3.97 -7.47
C PHE A 73 -5.41 5.34 -8.13
N SER A 74 -6.55 5.97 -8.41
CA SER A 74 -6.59 7.35 -8.89
C SER A 74 -5.97 8.34 -7.89
N MET A 75 -5.49 9.47 -8.40
CA MET A 75 -5.06 10.59 -7.55
C MET A 75 -6.16 11.01 -6.58
N ASN A 76 -5.77 11.61 -5.45
CA ASN A 76 -6.70 12.11 -4.44
C ASN A 76 -7.54 11.00 -3.78
N SER A 77 -7.05 9.75 -3.83
CA SER A 77 -7.60 8.66 -3.04
C SER A 77 -7.42 8.92 -1.54
N ILE A 78 -8.50 8.80 -0.77
CA ILE A 78 -8.52 9.00 0.68
C ILE A 78 -8.73 7.65 1.36
N LEU A 79 -7.78 7.25 2.22
CA LEU A 79 -7.77 5.99 2.94
C LEU A 79 -7.94 6.27 4.44
N CYS A 80 -8.69 5.42 5.14
CA CYS A 80 -8.80 5.48 6.60
C CYS A 80 -7.79 4.52 7.24
N ILE A 81 -7.01 5.00 8.21
CA ILE A 81 -6.04 4.18 8.94
C ILE A 81 -6.80 3.30 9.95
N GLY A 82 -7.03 2.04 9.60
CA GLY A 82 -7.75 1.11 10.48
C GLY A 82 -6.94 0.70 11.72
N ALA A 83 -5.70 0.25 11.52
CA ALA A 83 -4.81 -0.20 12.59
C ALA A 83 -3.36 0.09 12.25
N ILE A 84 -2.55 0.35 13.28
CA ILE A 84 -1.08 0.49 13.17
C ILE A 84 -0.46 -0.61 14.03
N LYS A 85 0.35 -1.47 13.42
CA LYS A 85 0.99 -2.61 14.10
C LYS A 85 2.47 -2.66 13.72
N PRO A 86 3.36 -3.07 14.64
CA PRO A 86 4.72 -3.44 14.29
C PRO A 86 4.69 -4.55 13.22
N ILE A 87 5.70 -4.55 12.36
CA ILE A 87 5.98 -5.70 11.50
C ILE A 87 6.53 -6.76 12.45
N ASP A 88 5.82 -7.87 12.66
CA ASP A 88 6.36 -8.97 13.47
C ASP A 88 7.67 -9.44 12.84
N GLU A 89 8.77 -9.42 13.61
CA GLU A 89 10.12 -9.83 13.16
C GLU A 89 10.21 -11.33 12.82
N THR A 90 9.16 -12.10 13.07
CA THR A 90 9.13 -13.56 12.88
C THR A 90 8.10 -13.99 11.85
N THR A 91 8.55 -14.18 10.61
CA THR A 91 8.02 -15.22 9.70
C THR A 91 9.22 -15.90 9.05
#